data_AF-A0A7Y4VBG0-F1
#
_entry.id   AF-A0A7Y4VBG0-F1
#
_cell.length_a   1.000
_cell.length_b   1.000
_cell.length_c   1.000
_cell.angle_alpha   90.00
_cell.angle_beta   90.00
_cell.angle_gamma   90.00
#
_symmetry.space_group_name_H-M   'P 1'
#
loop_
_entity.id
_entity.type
_entity.pdbx_description
1 polymer ?
#
loop_
_entity_poly.entity_id
_entity_poly.type
_entity_poly.pdbx_seq_one_letter_code
_entity_poly.pdbx_strand_id
1 'polypeptide(L)'
;MHSSNPRKTGSVWKAALAWLTILAVTFGMLAFWLWSESGRHSDAPAQGSGFSIFLFVIGALSVFTGVAGYFVVLATNCFRADFSKPMWNDMKTRIYVANIFVPLMVMMGIGFMLSVFLTPALRNHGVSESMAQLLPMLGCIGLMQILLVWFVIWAPLEKSLIEKRLTARGISAEQMRTGIYVGLSNPDKSSLKKFTCIEEDMGMLWFDPDQLIYWGDAEAFSLRRDDVLDVERQVDAASTTALSCTAHVVLRVLQGTSDRRIRLHCEGILTMGRKRSAMNQLAERIAHWRSQGTTGR
;
A
#
# COMPACT_ATOMS: atom_id res chain seq x y z
N MET A 1 16.70 -35.57 4.56
CA MET A 1 15.59 -35.21 5.47
C MET A 1 14.75 -34.12 4.80
N HIS A 2 13.62 -34.47 4.18
CA HIS A 2 12.67 -33.50 3.66
C HIS A 2 11.76 -33.03 4.81
N SER A 3 12.09 -31.88 5.39
CA SER A 3 11.15 -31.14 6.22
C SER A 3 10.08 -30.55 5.29
N SER A 4 8.96 -31.25 5.16
CA SER A 4 7.75 -30.69 4.59
C SER A 4 7.16 -29.73 5.62
N ASN A 5 7.75 -28.54 5.76
CA ASN A 5 7.14 -27.47 6.52
C ASN A 5 5.75 -27.23 5.92
N PRO A 6 4.65 -27.42 6.70
CA PRO A 6 3.32 -27.20 6.19
C PRO A 6 3.26 -25.73 5.76
N ARG A 7 3.16 -25.50 4.45
CA ARG A 7 2.91 -24.17 3.90
C ARG A 7 1.69 -23.65 4.64
N LYS A 8 1.86 -22.65 5.51
CA LYS A 8 0.76 -21.85 6.03
C LYS A 8 0.16 -21.14 4.83
N THR A 9 -0.71 -21.84 4.10
CA THR A 9 -1.58 -21.24 3.11
C THR A 9 -2.36 -20.18 3.87
N GLY A 10 -2.06 -18.91 3.59
CA GLY A 10 -2.86 -17.80 4.08
C GLY A 10 -4.30 -18.15 3.76
N SER A 11 -5.12 -18.39 4.78
CA SER A 11 -6.35 -19.12 4.53
C SER A 11 -7.28 -18.21 3.73
N VAL A 12 -7.67 -18.70 2.55
CA VAL A 12 -8.55 -17.97 1.61
C VAL A 12 -9.82 -17.51 2.32
N TRP A 13 -10.28 -18.27 3.32
CA TRP A 13 -11.42 -17.91 4.17
C TRP A 13 -11.20 -16.62 4.97
N LYS A 14 -9.99 -16.30 5.44
CA LYS A 14 -9.72 -15.06 6.18
C LYS A 14 -9.81 -13.84 5.28
N ALA A 15 -9.24 -13.94 4.07
CA ALA A 15 -9.37 -12.88 3.07
C ALA A 15 -10.84 -12.69 2.65
N ALA A 16 -11.56 -13.80 2.41
CA ALA A 16 -13.00 -13.76 2.12
C ALA A 16 -13.81 -13.15 3.27
N LEU A 17 -13.49 -13.49 4.52
CA LEU A 17 -14.16 -12.94 5.71
C LEU A 17 -13.87 -11.44 5.90
N ALA A 18 -12.64 -10.99 5.62
CA ALA A 18 -12.29 -9.57 5.65
C ALA A 18 -13.11 -8.78 4.62
N TRP A 19 -13.20 -9.28 3.38
CA TRP A 19 -14.07 -8.70 2.36
C TRP A 19 -15.54 -8.69 2.77
N LEU A 20 -16.06 -9.82 3.25
CA LEU A 20 -17.43 -9.93 3.75
C LEU A 20 -17.71 -8.92 4.86
N THR A 21 -16.75 -8.69 5.75
CA THR A 21 -16.89 -7.73 6.84
C THR A 21 -16.92 -6.29 6.33
N ILE A 22 -16.00 -5.92 5.43
CA ILE A 22 -15.98 -4.59 4.78
C ILE A 22 -17.30 -4.35 4.05
N LEU A 23 -17.76 -5.33 3.27
CA LEU A 23 -19.02 -5.25 2.56
C LEU A 23 -20.21 -5.17 3.53
N ALA A 24 -20.26 -6.01 4.56
CA ALA A 24 -21.34 -6.02 5.55
C ALA A 24 -21.41 -4.72 6.36
N VAL A 25 -20.28 -4.12 6.74
CA VAL A 25 -20.28 -2.80 7.41
C VAL A 25 -20.73 -1.71 6.45
N THR A 26 -20.24 -1.73 5.20
CA THR A 26 -20.61 -0.73 4.18
C THR A 26 -22.11 -0.81 3.85
N PHE A 27 -22.61 -2.01 3.53
CA PHE A 27 -24.03 -2.25 3.24
C PHE A 27 -24.89 -2.12 4.49
N GLY A 28 -24.40 -2.49 5.66
CA GLY A 28 -25.10 -2.36 6.94
C GLY A 28 -25.29 -0.90 7.34
N MET A 29 -24.26 -0.05 7.18
CA MET A 29 -24.39 1.40 7.36
C MET A 29 -25.35 2.01 6.32
N LEU A 30 -25.26 1.58 5.06
CA LEU A 30 -26.19 2.02 4.01
C LEU A 30 -27.64 1.63 4.33
N ALA A 31 -27.87 0.39 4.78
CA ALA A 31 -29.19 -0.13 5.13
C ALA A 31 -29.75 0.54 6.40
N PHE A 32 -28.93 0.71 7.43
CA PHE A 32 -29.30 1.44 8.64
C PHE A 32 -29.67 2.89 8.32
N TRP A 33 -28.90 3.54 7.45
CA TRP A 33 -29.19 4.90 7.00
C TRP A 33 -30.50 4.98 6.20
N LEU A 34 -30.70 4.08 5.23
CA LEU A 34 -31.95 3.93 4.48
C LEU A 34 -33.17 3.73 5.39
N TRP A 35 -33.02 2.88 6.42
CA TRP A 35 -34.04 2.66 7.43
C TRP A 35 -34.29 3.92 8.29
N SER A 36 -33.23 4.67 8.65
CA SER A 36 -33.39 5.90 9.41
C SER A 36 -34.10 7.01 8.63
N GLU A 37 -33.96 7.02 7.30
CA GLU A 37 -34.61 7.99 6.41
C GLU A 37 -36.03 7.59 6.01
N SER A 38 -36.40 6.31 6.05
CA SER A 38 -37.75 5.86 5.67
C SER A 38 -38.86 6.42 6.58
N GLY A 39 -38.52 6.83 7.81
CA GLY A 39 -39.42 7.52 8.74
C GLY A 39 -39.51 9.05 8.56
N ARG A 40 -38.68 9.65 7.69
CA ARG A 40 -38.65 11.11 7.45
C ARG A 40 -39.36 11.45 6.15
N HIS A 41 -40.69 11.50 6.16
CA HIS A 41 -41.44 12.15 5.08
C HIS A 41 -41.25 13.67 5.21
N SER A 42 -40.22 14.19 4.55
CA SER A 42 -39.97 15.62 4.50
C SER A 42 -40.37 16.14 3.14
N ASP A 43 -41.35 17.04 3.12
CA ASP A 43 -41.60 17.99 2.05
C ASP A 43 -40.40 18.93 1.90
N ALA A 44 -39.25 18.37 1.51
CA ALA A 44 -38.03 19.13 1.37
C ALA A 44 -38.21 20.09 0.18
N PRO A 45 -37.98 21.41 0.37
CA PRO A 45 -38.04 22.35 -0.73
C PRO A 45 -37.04 21.92 -1.81
N ALA A 46 -37.48 21.97 -3.07
CA ALA A 46 -36.65 21.61 -4.21
C ALA A 46 -35.29 22.31 -4.09
N GLN A 47 -34.21 21.52 -4.05
CA GLN A 47 -32.86 22.07 -3.96
C GLN A 47 -32.64 23.10 -5.07
N GLY A 48 -32.43 24.35 -4.67
CA GLY A 48 -32.15 25.43 -5.59
C GLY A 48 -30.81 25.20 -6.31
N SER A 49 -30.70 25.71 -7.53
CA SER A 49 -29.48 25.70 -8.35
C SER A 49 -28.22 26.17 -7.59
N GLY A 50 -28.38 27.06 -6.60
CA GLY A 50 -27.29 27.51 -5.74
C GLY A 50 -26.59 26.41 -4.95
N PHE A 51 -27.32 25.40 -4.44
CA PHE A 51 -26.70 24.30 -3.70
C PHE A 51 -25.84 23.41 -4.60
N SER A 52 -26.31 23.13 -5.82
CA SER A 52 -25.54 22.38 -6.82
C SER A 52 -24.27 23.12 -7.24
N ILE A 53 -24.34 24.44 -7.45
CA ILE A 53 -23.16 25.27 -7.74
C ILE A 53 -22.17 25.21 -6.58
N PHE A 54 -22.66 25.34 -5.35
CA PHE A 54 -21.83 25.24 -4.14
C PHE A 54 -21.12 23.88 -4.03
N LEU A 55 -21.84 22.77 -4.22
CA LEU A 55 -21.25 21.43 -4.22
C LEU A 55 -20.19 21.26 -5.31
N PHE A 56 -20.45 21.79 -6.51
CA PHE A 56 -19.47 21.76 -7.60
C PHE A 56 -18.18 22.50 -7.21
N VAL A 57 -18.30 23.72 -6.68
CA VAL A 57 -17.16 24.56 -6.30
C VAL A 57 -16.36 23.92 -5.16
N ILE A 58 -17.02 23.46 -4.09
CA ILE A 58 -16.34 22.75 -3.00
C ILE A 58 -15.70 21.46 -3.51
N GLY A 59 -16.40 20.74 -4.39
CA GLY A 59 -15.88 19.54 -5.02
C GLY A 59 -14.57 19.82 -5.77
N ALA A 60 -14.57 20.83 -6.64
CA ALA A 60 -13.39 21.25 -7.40
C ALA A 60 -12.23 21.70 -6.48
N LEU A 61 -12.52 22.49 -5.44
CA LEU A 61 -11.52 22.90 -4.45
C LEU A 61 -10.92 21.70 -3.69
N SER A 62 -11.74 20.70 -3.38
CA SER A 62 -11.32 19.48 -2.68
C SER A 62 -10.42 18.62 -3.56
N VAL A 63 -10.79 18.41 -4.84
CA VAL A 63 -9.93 17.72 -5.81
C VAL A 63 -8.61 18.46 -5.97
N PHE A 64 -8.65 19.78 -6.17
CA PHE A 64 -7.44 20.59 -6.29
C PHE A 64 -6.55 20.46 -5.06
N THR A 65 -7.13 20.52 -3.86
CA THR A 65 -6.39 20.36 -2.59
C THR A 65 -5.75 18.98 -2.47
N GLY A 66 -6.48 17.92 -2.81
CA GLY A 66 -5.95 16.55 -2.81
C GLY A 66 -4.80 16.36 -3.80
N VAL A 67 -4.97 16.82 -5.04
CA VAL A 67 -3.94 16.74 -6.10
C VAL A 67 -2.73 17.60 -5.77
N ALA A 68 -2.93 18.85 -5.36
CA ALA A 68 -1.84 19.71 -4.92
C ALA A 68 -1.11 19.09 -3.71
N GLY A 69 -1.85 18.57 -2.73
CA GLY A 69 -1.29 17.86 -1.58
C GLY A 69 -0.41 16.67 -1.99
N TYR A 70 -0.85 15.88 -2.96
CA TYR A 70 -0.04 14.79 -3.53
C TYR A 70 1.29 15.30 -4.09
N PHE A 71 1.25 16.30 -4.97
CA PHE A 71 2.46 16.85 -5.57
C PHE A 71 3.38 17.51 -4.55
N VAL A 72 2.82 18.17 -3.54
CA VAL A 72 3.59 18.80 -2.47
C VAL A 72 4.26 17.72 -1.60
N VAL A 73 3.59 16.60 -1.30
CA VAL A 73 4.22 15.44 -0.63
C VAL A 73 5.37 14.86 -1.46
N LEU A 74 5.18 14.68 -2.77
CA LEU A 74 6.23 14.18 -3.66
C LEU A 74 7.44 15.15 -3.75
N ALA A 75 7.18 16.42 -4.06
CA ALA A 75 8.21 17.43 -4.25
C ALA A 75 9.06 17.62 -2.98
N THR A 76 8.42 17.53 -1.82
CA THR A 76 9.09 17.73 -0.54
C THR A 76 9.57 16.44 0.12
N ASN A 77 9.28 15.28 -0.48
CA ASN A 77 9.62 13.96 0.03
C ASN A 77 9.03 13.72 1.43
N CYS A 78 7.75 14.04 1.58
CA CYS A 78 7.06 14.08 2.89
C CYS A 78 7.72 15.08 3.89
N PHE A 79 8.13 16.22 3.33
CA PHE A 79 8.62 17.45 3.98
C PHE A 79 9.96 17.37 4.72
N ARG A 80 11.02 17.13 3.93
CA ARG A 80 12.46 17.32 4.19
C ARG A 80 13.02 16.64 5.44
N ALA A 81 13.44 15.39 5.25
CA ALA A 81 14.27 14.64 6.19
C ALA A 81 15.76 14.95 5.99
N ASP A 82 16.53 14.84 7.07
CA ASP A 82 17.99 14.78 7.03
C ASP A 82 18.41 13.35 6.63
N PHE A 83 18.66 13.14 5.34
CA PHE A 83 19.01 11.82 4.78
C PHE A 83 20.36 11.27 5.27
N SER A 84 21.14 12.04 6.04
CA SER A 84 22.34 11.51 6.71
C SER A 84 21.98 10.57 7.86
N LYS A 85 20.76 10.68 8.41
CA LYS A 85 20.27 9.90 9.55
C LYS A 85 19.12 8.96 9.14
N PRO A 86 18.86 7.89 9.91
CA PRO A 86 17.65 7.09 9.76
C PRO A 86 16.40 7.96 9.90
N MET A 87 15.48 7.87 8.95
CA MET A 87 14.27 8.70 8.86
C MET A 87 12.98 7.89 8.73
N TRP A 88 13.05 6.60 8.37
CA TRP A 88 11.90 5.82 7.94
C TRP A 88 10.79 5.73 9.00
N ASN A 89 11.17 5.59 10.27
CA ASN A 89 10.21 5.54 11.37
C ASN A 89 9.39 6.83 11.50
N ASP A 90 10.02 7.99 11.36
CA ASP A 90 9.32 9.28 11.41
C ASP A 90 8.46 9.50 10.16
N MET A 91 8.98 9.06 9.01
CA MET A 91 8.30 9.18 7.72
C MET A 91 7.02 8.35 7.64
N LYS A 92 6.98 7.16 8.24
CA LYS A 92 5.79 6.29 8.24
C LYS A 92 4.55 7.01 8.77
N THR A 93 4.69 7.79 9.84
CA THR A 93 3.55 8.56 10.40
C THR A 93 3.06 9.64 9.44
N ARG A 94 3.97 10.32 8.73
CA ARG A 94 3.62 11.36 7.77
C ARG A 94 2.97 10.78 6.51
N ILE A 95 3.53 9.68 5.99
CA ILE A 95 2.97 8.93 4.86
C ILE A 95 1.59 8.38 5.24
N TYR A 96 1.39 7.89 6.47
CA TYR A 96 0.09 7.46 6.97
C TYR A 96 -0.96 8.56 6.85
N VAL A 97 -0.66 9.76 7.36
CA VAL A 97 -1.57 10.91 7.29
C VAL A 97 -1.83 11.30 5.83
N ALA A 98 -0.80 11.36 5.00
CA ALA A 98 -0.93 11.67 3.57
C ALA A 98 -1.81 10.64 2.84
N ASN A 99 -1.66 9.35 3.16
CA ASN A 99 -2.42 8.24 2.56
C ASN A 99 -3.90 8.25 2.93
N ILE A 100 -4.28 8.97 4.00
CA ILE A 100 -5.69 9.20 4.34
C ILE A 100 -6.17 10.50 3.68
N PHE A 101 -5.47 11.60 3.94
CA PHE A 101 -5.92 12.93 3.58
C PHE A 101 -6.01 13.14 2.07
N VAL A 102 -4.96 12.79 1.32
CA VAL A 102 -4.90 13.04 -0.13
C VAL A 102 -6.00 12.28 -0.86
N PRO A 103 -6.15 10.94 -0.68
CA PRO A 103 -7.21 10.23 -1.34
C PRO A 103 -8.60 10.69 -0.90
N LEU A 104 -8.80 10.98 0.39
CA LEU A 104 -10.09 11.43 0.91
C LEU A 104 -10.55 12.73 0.22
N MET A 105 -9.65 13.71 0.09
CA MET A 105 -9.95 14.97 -0.58
C MET A 105 -10.32 14.78 -2.05
N VAL A 106 -9.60 13.90 -2.77
CA VAL A 106 -9.92 13.59 -4.17
C VAL A 106 -11.26 12.85 -4.28
N MET A 107 -11.50 11.84 -3.44
CA MET A 107 -12.74 11.06 -3.43
C MET A 107 -13.97 11.91 -3.13
N MET A 108 -13.90 12.74 -2.08
CA MET A 108 -14.97 13.66 -1.73
C MET A 108 -15.20 14.70 -2.83
N GLY A 109 -14.11 15.25 -3.38
CA GLY A 109 -14.18 16.26 -4.42
C GLY A 109 -14.88 15.76 -5.69
N ILE A 110 -14.45 14.60 -6.20
CA ILE A 110 -15.09 13.95 -7.36
C ILE A 110 -16.53 13.57 -7.01
N GLY A 111 -16.78 13.04 -5.82
CA GLY A 111 -18.12 12.71 -5.33
C GLY A 111 -19.09 13.90 -5.40
N PHE A 112 -18.71 15.05 -4.85
CA PHE A 112 -19.53 16.26 -4.89
C PHE A 112 -19.76 16.79 -6.31
N MET A 113 -18.73 16.80 -7.15
CA MET A 113 -18.87 17.20 -8.55
C MET A 113 -19.83 16.26 -9.30
N LEU A 114 -19.71 14.95 -9.09
CA LEU A 114 -20.60 13.96 -9.70
C LEU A 114 -22.04 14.07 -9.19
N SER A 115 -22.26 14.41 -7.91
CA SER A 115 -23.61 14.62 -7.38
C SER A 115 -24.39 15.67 -8.17
N VAL A 116 -23.74 16.74 -8.64
CA VAL A 116 -24.40 17.79 -9.43
C VAL A 116 -25.00 17.26 -10.73
N PHE A 117 -24.37 16.26 -11.36
CA PHE A 117 -24.82 15.69 -12.63
C PHE A 117 -25.69 14.44 -12.42
N LEU A 118 -25.34 13.60 -11.46
CA LEU A 118 -25.99 12.31 -11.24
C LEU A 118 -27.26 12.41 -10.41
N THR A 119 -27.39 13.39 -9.50
CA THR A 119 -28.60 13.54 -8.68
C THR A 119 -29.86 13.74 -9.53
N PRO A 120 -29.90 14.64 -10.53
CA PRO A 120 -31.08 14.78 -11.40
C PRO A 120 -31.41 13.49 -12.15
N ALA A 121 -30.40 12.80 -12.68
CA ALA A 121 -30.58 11.54 -13.40
C ALA A 121 -31.14 10.44 -12.50
N LEU A 122 -30.62 10.29 -11.28
CA LEU A 122 -31.07 9.31 -10.29
C LEU A 122 -32.50 9.60 -9.83
N ARG A 123 -32.85 10.86 -9.61
CA ARG A 123 -34.23 11.28 -9.28
C ARG A 123 -35.22 10.91 -10.39
N ASN A 124 -34.83 11.11 -11.65
CA ASN A 124 -35.66 10.73 -12.80
C ASN A 124 -35.89 9.22 -12.89
N HIS A 125 -35.06 8.40 -12.21
CA HIS A 125 -35.24 6.95 -12.09
C HIS A 125 -35.90 6.53 -10.77
N GLY A 126 -36.53 7.47 -10.06
CA GLY A 126 -37.29 7.19 -8.83
C GLY A 126 -36.44 7.02 -7.57
N VAL A 127 -35.14 7.35 -7.60
CA VAL A 127 -34.31 7.37 -6.40
C VAL A 127 -34.72 8.57 -5.54
N SER A 128 -34.86 8.36 -4.23
CA SER A 128 -35.18 9.44 -3.28
C SER A 128 -34.15 10.57 -3.36
N GLU A 129 -34.56 11.81 -3.06
CA GLU A 129 -33.69 12.98 -3.16
C GLU A 129 -32.42 12.85 -2.30
N SER A 130 -32.56 12.35 -1.07
CA SER A 130 -31.45 12.11 -0.15
C SER A 130 -30.46 11.06 -0.69
N MET A 131 -30.97 9.95 -1.23
CA MET A 131 -30.11 8.89 -1.81
C MET A 131 -29.46 9.34 -3.12
N ALA A 132 -30.20 10.06 -3.97
CA ALA A 132 -29.68 10.57 -5.25
C ALA A 132 -28.49 11.52 -5.05
N GLN A 133 -28.38 12.18 -3.90
CA GLN A 133 -27.23 13.03 -3.54
C GLN A 133 -26.06 12.25 -2.96
N LEU A 134 -26.32 11.25 -2.12
CA LEU A 134 -25.29 10.46 -1.46
C LEU A 134 -24.68 9.38 -2.36
N LEU A 135 -25.47 8.76 -3.23
CA LEU A 135 -25.05 7.64 -4.06
C LEU A 135 -23.81 7.98 -4.91
N PRO A 136 -23.71 9.16 -5.57
CA PRO A 136 -22.51 9.56 -6.30
C PRO A 136 -21.27 9.66 -5.40
N MET A 137 -21.43 10.20 -4.19
CA MET A 137 -20.34 10.33 -3.22
C MET A 137 -19.86 8.96 -2.72
N LEU A 138 -20.79 8.11 -2.27
CA LEU A 138 -20.48 6.76 -1.80
C LEU A 138 -19.91 5.88 -2.92
N GLY A 139 -20.48 5.97 -4.11
CA GLY A 139 -20.00 5.28 -5.30
C GLY A 139 -18.58 5.70 -5.67
N CYS A 140 -18.28 7.00 -5.60
CA CYS A 140 -16.92 7.51 -5.84
C CYS A 140 -15.93 6.99 -4.80
N ILE A 141 -16.28 7.05 -3.50
CA ILE A 141 -15.43 6.52 -2.43
C ILE A 141 -15.16 5.02 -2.66
N GLY A 142 -16.21 4.22 -2.89
CA GLY A 142 -16.06 2.78 -3.13
C GLY A 142 -15.17 2.46 -4.33
N LEU A 143 -15.41 3.13 -5.47
CA LEU A 143 -14.62 2.93 -6.69
C LEU A 143 -13.16 3.33 -6.50
N MET A 144 -12.90 4.47 -5.86
CA MET A 144 -11.55 4.95 -5.62
C MET A 144 -10.80 4.10 -4.60
N GLN A 145 -11.47 3.54 -3.58
CA GLN A 145 -10.85 2.58 -2.66
C GLN A 145 -10.38 1.32 -3.41
N ILE A 146 -11.18 0.80 -4.35
CA ILE A 146 -10.76 -0.32 -5.21
C ILE A 146 -9.52 0.05 -6.03
N LEU A 147 -9.48 1.27 -6.59
CA LEU A 147 -8.31 1.75 -7.32
C LEU A 147 -7.09 1.87 -6.42
N LEU A 148 -7.21 2.45 -5.23
CA LEU A 148 -6.09 2.64 -4.28
C LEU A 148 -5.57 1.31 -3.72
N VAL A 149 -6.41 0.27 -3.65
CA VAL A 149 -5.96 -1.09 -3.35
C VAL A 149 -5.04 -1.62 -4.45
N TRP A 150 -5.32 -1.29 -5.72
CA TRP A 150 -4.56 -1.78 -6.86
C TRP A 150 -3.33 -0.92 -7.18
N PHE A 151 -3.41 0.38 -6.92
CA PHE A 151 -2.39 1.39 -7.21
C PHE A 151 -1.71 1.90 -5.94
N VAL A 152 -0.40 1.71 -5.85
CA VAL A 152 0.46 2.26 -4.80
C VAL A 152 0.88 3.67 -5.21
N ILE A 153 0.01 4.66 -4.97
CA ILE A 153 0.22 6.05 -5.42
C ILE A 153 1.50 6.68 -4.85
N TRP A 154 2.03 6.13 -3.75
CA TRP A 154 3.25 6.56 -3.07
C TRP A 154 4.53 5.86 -3.56
N ALA A 155 4.45 4.93 -4.51
CA ALA A 155 5.62 4.25 -5.06
C ALA A 155 6.74 5.22 -5.55
N PRO A 156 6.43 6.35 -6.23
CA PRO A 156 7.47 7.32 -6.58
C PRO A 156 8.18 7.94 -5.37
N LEU A 157 7.43 8.17 -4.28
CA LEU A 157 7.98 8.69 -3.03
C LEU A 157 8.93 7.68 -2.39
N GLU A 158 8.50 6.43 -2.19
CA GLU A 158 9.32 5.35 -1.62
C GLU A 158 10.66 5.23 -2.35
N LYS A 159 10.61 5.17 -3.69
CA LYS A 159 11.80 5.11 -4.53
C LYS A 159 12.71 6.31 -4.31
N SER A 160 12.17 7.52 -4.37
CA SER A 160 12.97 8.74 -4.17
C SER A 160 13.58 8.81 -2.76
N LEU A 161 12.93 8.27 -1.74
CA LEU A 161 13.45 8.25 -0.37
C LEU A 161 14.61 7.29 -0.23
N ILE A 162 14.48 6.09 -0.78
CA ILE A 162 15.56 5.10 -0.80
C ILE A 162 16.77 5.67 -1.55
N GLU A 163 16.56 6.23 -2.75
CA GLU A 163 17.66 6.80 -3.55
C GLU A 163 18.41 7.91 -2.81
N LYS A 164 17.69 8.86 -2.21
CA LYS A 164 18.30 9.96 -1.46
C LYS A 164 19.05 9.47 -0.23
N ARG A 165 18.49 8.49 0.50
CA ARG A 165 19.14 7.90 1.67
C ARG A 165 20.42 7.16 1.28
N LEU A 166 20.38 6.34 0.23
CA LEU A 166 21.55 5.61 -0.26
C LEU A 166 22.63 6.56 -0.81
N THR A 167 22.23 7.61 -1.53
CA THR A 167 23.14 8.66 -2.00
C THR A 167 23.84 9.35 -0.83
N ALA A 168 23.09 9.68 0.23
CA ALA A 168 23.66 10.27 1.45
C ALA A 168 24.61 9.31 2.20
N ARG A 169 24.50 8.00 1.96
CA ARG A 169 25.44 6.97 2.44
C ARG A 169 26.60 6.68 1.47
N GLY A 170 26.71 7.43 0.38
CA GLY A 170 27.81 7.32 -0.60
C GLY A 170 27.61 6.25 -1.67
N ILE A 171 26.42 5.66 -1.79
CA ILE A 171 26.12 4.71 -2.87
C ILE A 171 25.84 5.48 -4.16
N SER A 172 26.58 5.16 -5.23
CA SER A 172 26.46 5.87 -6.51
C SER A 172 25.18 5.50 -7.27
N ALA A 173 24.75 6.38 -8.18
CA ALA A 173 23.61 6.08 -9.06
C ALA A 173 23.85 4.86 -9.95
N GLU A 174 25.10 4.57 -10.31
CA GLU A 174 25.46 3.38 -11.10
C GLU A 174 25.31 2.11 -10.27
N GLN A 175 25.78 2.12 -9.01
CA GLN A 175 25.57 1.02 -8.08
C GLN A 175 24.08 0.80 -7.81
N MET A 176 23.29 1.87 -7.68
CA MET A 176 21.84 1.75 -7.47
C MET A 176 21.11 1.09 -8.65
N ARG A 177 21.63 1.18 -9.88
CA ARG A 177 21.00 0.54 -11.06
C ARG A 177 21.09 -0.98 -11.06
N THR A 178 22.03 -1.57 -10.32
CA THR A 178 22.25 -3.03 -10.29
C THR A 178 21.49 -3.73 -9.15
N GLY A 179 21.03 -2.95 -8.17
CA GLY A 179 20.27 -3.43 -7.02
C GLY A 179 18.76 -3.48 -7.25
N ILE A 180 18.04 -4.01 -6.25
CA ILE A 180 16.58 -4.05 -6.20
C ILE A 180 16.12 -3.24 -4.99
N TYR A 181 15.23 -2.27 -5.17
CA TYR A 181 14.59 -1.56 -4.07
C TYR A 181 13.75 -2.53 -3.23
N VAL A 182 14.10 -2.68 -1.95
CA VAL A 182 13.37 -3.57 -1.03
C VAL A 182 13.12 -2.97 0.34
N GLY A 183 11.94 -3.26 0.89
CA GLY A 183 11.57 -3.07 2.28
C GLY A 183 11.81 -4.35 3.09
N LEU A 184 12.16 -4.20 4.36
CA LEU A 184 12.31 -5.30 5.31
C LEU A 184 11.19 -5.25 6.33
N SER A 185 10.73 -6.41 6.77
CA SER A 185 9.87 -6.52 7.95
C SER A 185 10.08 -7.84 8.66
N ASN A 186 9.80 -7.88 9.97
CA ASN A 186 9.75 -9.13 10.71
C ASN A 186 8.39 -9.85 10.48
N PRO A 187 8.37 -11.05 9.89
CA PRO A 187 7.13 -11.79 9.63
C PRO A 187 6.42 -12.28 10.90
N ASP A 188 7.13 -12.39 12.02
CA ASP A 188 6.61 -12.87 13.31
C ASP A 188 5.89 -11.76 14.09
N LYS A 189 6.09 -10.49 13.71
CA LYS A 189 5.35 -9.37 14.28
C LYS A 189 4.01 -9.21 13.57
N SER A 190 2.93 -9.48 14.31
CA SER A 190 1.58 -9.04 13.96
C SER A 190 1.39 -7.63 14.48
N SER A 191 0.99 -6.67 13.64
CA SER A 191 0.56 -5.37 14.14
C SER A 191 -0.69 -4.94 13.40
N LEU A 192 -1.69 -4.46 14.14
CA LEU A 192 -2.79 -3.68 13.59
C LEU A 192 -2.28 -2.39 12.90
N LYS A 193 -1.01 -2.01 13.13
CA LYS A 193 -0.32 -0.93 12.41
C LYS A 193 0.02 -1.29 10.95
N LYS A 194 -0.25 -2.52 10.50
CA LYS A 194 0.01 -2.99 9.12
C LYS A 194 -0.89 -2.38 8.04
N PHE A 195 -1.87 -1.54 8.38
CA PHE A 195 -2.81 -0.99 7.39
C PHE A 195 -2.18 -0.01 6.39
N THR A 196 -0.96 0.49 6.62
CA THR A 196 -0.38 1.53 5.72
C THR A 196 1.11 1.44 5.42
N CYS A 197 1.96 0.98 6.34
CA CYS A 197 3.40 0.73 6.09
C CYS A 197 3.86 -0.43 6.99
N ILE A 198 4.14 -1.59 6.40
CA ILE A 198 4.51 -2.82 7.14
C ILE A 198 6.02 -2.85 7.40
N GLU A 199 6.77 -2.10 6.60
CA GLU A 199 8.22 -2.13 6.51
C GLU A 199 8.83 -1.50 7.76
N GLU A 200 9.72 -2.25 8.41
CA GLU A 200 10.55 -1.78 9.52
C GLU A 200 11.76 -0.99 9.00
N ASP A 201 12.23 -1.30 7.80
CA ASP A 201 13.32 -0.60 7.11
C ASP A 201 13.09 -0.60 5.58
N MET A 202 13.71 0.34 4.87
CA MET A 202 13.68 0.40 3.40
C MET A 202 15.04 0.70 2.81
N GLY A 203 15.35 0.06 1.70
CA GLY A 203 16.70 0.08 1.16
C GLY A 203 16.81 -0.57 -0.21
N MET A 204 18.01 -1.07 -0.48
CA MET A 204 18.32 -1.77 -1.71
C MET A 204 19.09 -3.05 -1.41
N LEU A 205 18.80 -4.07 -2.22
CA LEU A 205 19.40 -5.39 -2.16
C LEU A 205 20.24 -5.64 -3.41
N TRP A 206 21.47 -6.07 -3.20
CA TRP A 206 22.40 -6.48 -4.26
C TRP A 206 22.74 -7.96 -4.13
N PHE A 207 23.02 -8.56 -5.27
CA PHE A 207 23.40 -9.96 -5.40
C PHE A 207 24.83 -10.01 -5.88
N ASP A 208 25.76 -10.18 -4.95
CA ASP A 208 27.14 -10.48 -5.28
C ASP A 208 27.32 -12.00 -5.44
N PRO A 209 28.39 -12.43 -6.14
CA PRO A 209 28.65 -13.85 -6.34
C PRO A 209 28.75 -14.66 -5.06
N ASP A 210 29.06 -14.08 -3.89
CA ASP A 210 29.18 -14.83 -2.63
C ASP A 210 28.24 -14.35 -1.53
N GLN A 211 27.64 -13.17 -1.70
CA GLN A 211 26.94 -12.46 -0.64
C GLN A 211 25.65 -11.83 -1.15
N LEU A 212 24.65 -11.82 -0.29
CA LEU A 212 23.44 -11.03 -0.45
C LEU A 212 23.59 -9.78 0.42
N ILE A 213 23.69 -8.63 -0.21
CA ILE A 213 24.03 -7.37 0.46
C ILE A 213 22.78 -6.49 0.52
N TYR A 214 22.44 -6.02 1.70
CA TYR A 214 21.37 -5.04 1.90
C TYR A 214 21.91 -3.78 2.56
N TRP A 215 21.54 -2.63 2.00
CA TRP A 215 21.70 -1.34 2.66
C TRP A 215 20.36 -0.63 2.73
N GLY A 216 19.90 -0.36 3.95
CA GLY A 216 18.67 0.33 4.24
C GLY A 216 18.87 1.68 4.90
N ASP A 217 17.78 2.17 5.48
CA ASP A 217 17.72 3.44 6.18
C ASP A 217 18.40 3.33 7.55
N ALA A 218 18.00 2.32 8.33
CA ALA A 218 18.56 2.03 9.64
C ALA A 218 19.45 0.78 9.66
N GLU A 219 19.17 -0.21 8.81
CA GLU A 219 19.85 -1.50 8.82
C GLU A 219 20.82 -1.64 7.64
N ALA A 220 21.82 -2.50 7.81
CA ALA A 220 22.63 -3.02 6.73
C ALA A 220 23.07 -4.44 7.09
N PHE A 221 23.12 -5.33 6.11
CA PHE A 221 23.67 -6.67 6.29
C PHE A 221 24.40 -7.13 5.03
N SER A 222 25.32 -8.07 5.23
CA SER A 222 25.87 -8.88 4.16
C SER A 222 25.79 -10.34 4.58
N LEU A 223 24.95 -11.11 3.90
CA LEU A 223 24.70 -12.52 4.22
C LEU A 223 25.45 -13.39 3.23
N ARG A 224 26.30 -14.28 3.73
CA ARG A 224 26.85 -15.36 2.91
C ARG A 224 25.76 -16.38 2.63
N ARG A 225 25.96 -17.20 1.60
CA ARG A 225 25.03 -18.30 1.28
C ARG A 225 24.77 -19.22 2.48
N ASP A 226 25.82 -19.54 3.22
CA ASP A 226 25.75 -20.43 4.39
C ASP A 226 25.01 -19.80 5.58
N ASP A 227 24.90 -18.47 5.62
CA ASP A 227 24.11 -17.76 6.63
C ASP A 227 22.60 -17.81 6.32
N VAL A 228 22.21 -18.14 5.07
CA VAL A 228 20.81 -18.26 4.65
C VAL A 228 20.34 -19.71 4.85
N LEU A 229 19.75 -19.95 6.01
CA LEU A 229 19.26 -21.25 6.45
C LEU A 229 18.09 -21.74 5.57
N ASP A 230 17.12 -20.86 5.32
CA ASP A 230 15.95 -21.19 4.51
C ASP A 230 15.40 -19.98 3.73
N VAL A 231 14.70 -20.26 2.64
CA VAL A 231 14.01 -19.26 1.81
C VAL A 231 12.57 -19.71 1.61
N GLU A 232 11.66 -19.06 2.30
CA GLU A 232 10.23 -19.34 2.26
C GLU A 232 9.48 -18.35 1.36
N ARG A 233 8.33 -18.81 0.86
CA ARG A 233 7.37 -18.00 0.11
C ARG A 233 6.06 -17.95 0.88
N GLN A 234 5.66 -16.78 1.36
CA GLN A 234 4.50 -16.64 2.23
C GLN A 234 3.56 -15.52 1.78
N VAL A 235 2.27 -15.83 1.60
CA VAL A 235 1.23 -14.81 1.42
C VAL A 235 0.82 -14.28 2.80
N ASP A 236 0.90 -12.98 3.00
CA ASP A 236 0.39 -12.35 4.24
C ASP A 236 -1.11 -12.10 4.08
N ALA A 237 -1.93 -13.01 4.61
CA ALA A 237 -3.40 -12.96 4.51
C ALA A 237 -4.03 -11.70 5.13
N ALA A 238 -3.30 -10.98 6.00
CA ALA A 238 -3.78 -9.75 6.62
C ALA A 238 -3.33 -8.48 5.89
N SER A 239 -2.58 -8.60 4.79
CA SER A 239 -2.10 -7.48 3.98
C SER A 239 -2.94 -7.27 2.73
N THR A 240 -3.02 -6.03 2.25
CA THR A 240 -3.60 -5.70 0.94
C THR A 240 -2.91 -6.46 -0.20
N THR A 241 -1.66 -6.87 -0.03
CA THR A 241 -0.94 -7.71 -1.01
C THR A 241 -1.53 -9.12 -1.17
N ALA A 242 -2.33 -9.60 -0.20
CA ALA A 242 -3.08 -10.85 -0.35
C ALA A 242 -4.09 -10.79 -1.50
N LEU A 243 -4.63 -9.61 -1.78
CA LEU A 243 -5.63 -9.37 -2.82
C LEU A 243 -5.09 -9.63 -4.22
N SER A 244 -3.77 -9.46 -4.40
CA SER A 244 -3.08 -9.81 -5.63
C SER A 244 -2.40 -11.18 -5.59
N CYS A 245 -2.63 -11.97 -4.53
CA CYS A 245 -1.93 -13.22 -4.26
C CYS A 245 -0.40 -13.07 -4.29
N THR A 246 0.12 -11.93 -3.84
CA THR A 246 1.56 -11.69 -3.78
C THR A 246 2.14 -12.46 -2.61
N ALA A 247 2.98 -13.46 -2.91
CA ALA A 247 3.75 -14.18 -1.92
C ALA A 247 5.09 -13.47 -1.68
N HIS A 248 5.33 -13.10 -0.44
CA HIS A 248 6.55 -12.46 0.01
C HIS A 248 7.68 -13.47 0.14
N VAL A 249 8.91 -13.03 -0.10
CA VAL A 249 10.10 -13.84 0.20
C VAL A 249 10.45 -13.63 1.66
N VAL A 250 10.56 -14.73 2.41
CA VAL A 250 10.99 -14.71 3.81
C VAL A 250 12.30 -15.47 3.90
N LEU A 251 13.37 -14.76 4.24
CA LEU A 251 14.66 -15.35 4.53
C LEU A 251 14.70 -15.75 5.99
N ARG A 252 15.16 -16.98 6.26
CA ARG A 252 15.55 -17.42 7.60
C ARG A 252 17.06 -17.42 7.64
N VAL A 253 17.65 -16.57 8.47
CA VAL A 253 19.09 -16.28 8.43
C VAL A 253 19.72 -16.45 9.81
N LEU A 254 20.97 -16.89 9.81
CA LEU A 254 21.81 -16.93 11.00
C LEU A 254 22.50 -15.57 11.17
N GLN A 255 22.16 -14.85 12.23
CA GLN A 255 22.82 -13.58 12.59
C GLN A 255 23.53 -13.78 13.93
N GLY A 256 24.85 -13.99 13.86
CA GLY A 256 25.65 -14.42 15.01
C GLY A 256 25.27 -15.84 15.44
N THR A 257 24.72 -15.99 16.64
CA THR A 257 24.22 -17.27 17.16
C THR A 257 22.69 -17.39 17.09
N SER A 258 22.00 -16.34 16.66
CA SER A 258 20.54 -16.26 16.66
C SER A 258 19.96 -16.44 15.27
N ASP A 259 18.82 -17.12 15.21
CA ASP A 259 18.03 -17.25 14.00
C ASP A 259 17.05 -16.08 13.89
N ARG A 260 17.03 -15.44 12.72
CA ARG A 260 16.18 -14.30 12.42
C ARG A 260 15.42 -14.53 11.12
N ARG A 261 14.15 -14.14 11.10
CA ARG A 261 13.32 -14.14 9.88
C ARG A 261 13.20 -12.72 9.33
N ILE A 262 13.48 -12.56 8.04
CA ILE A 262 13.43 -11.29 7.31
C ILE A 262 12.48 -11.45 6.13
N ARG A 263 11.37 -10.72 6.14
CA ARG A 263 10.45 -10.65 4.99
C ARG A 263 10.85 -9.49 4.10
N LEU A 264 11.08 -9.78 2.83
CA LEU A 264 11.42 -8.82 1.79
C LEU A 264 10.16 -8.37 1.03
N HIS A 265 10.10 -7.08 0.72
CA HIS A 265 9.06 -6.44 -0.07
C HIS A 265 9.70 -5.67 -1.21
N CYS A 266 9.30 -5.85 -2.47
CA CYS A 266 9.78 -4.99 -3.56
C CYS A 266 9.08 -3.64 -3.52
N GLU A 267 9.85 -2.55 -3.52
CA GLU A 267 9.34 -1.18 -3.36
C GLU A 267 9.45 -0.32 -4.63
N GLY A 268 8.75 0.81 -4.62
CA GLY A 268 8.75 1.71 -5.77
C GLY A 268 7.96 1.17 -6.97
N ILE A 269 7.01 0.27 -6.73
CA ILE A 269 6.21 -0.38 -7.78
C ILE A 269 4.76 0.12 -7.71
N LEU A 270 4.31 0.74 -8.79
CA LEU A 270 3.03 1.46 -8.85
C LEU A 270 1.79 0.57 -8.75
N THR A 271 1.83 -0.70 -9.18
CA THR A 271 0.64 -1.56 -9.21
C THR A 271 0.87 -2.89 -8.54
N MET A 272 -0.18 -3.44 -7.92
CA MET A 272 -0.12 -4.74 -7.24
C MET A 272 0.26 -5.89 -8.19
N GLY A 273 -0.23 -5.87 -9.44
CA GLY A 273 0.16 -6.84 -10.46
C GLY A 273 1.66 -6.81 -10.77
N ARG A 274 2.26 -5.62 -10.90
CA ARG A 274 3.71 -5.48 -11.09
C ARG A 274 4.48 -5.85 -9.82
N LYS A 275 3.96 -5.55 -8.64
CA LYS A 275 4.57 -5.92 -7.35
C LYS A 275 4.64 -7.45 -7.21
N ARG A 276 3.58 -8.16 -7.60
CA ARG A 276 3.57 -9.64 -7.69
C ARG A 276 4.68 -10.17 -8.60
N SER A 277 4.78 -9.65 -9.83
CA SER A 277 5.81 -10.08 -10.78
C SER A 277 7.22 -9.80 -10.25
N ALA A 278 7.46 -8.63 -9.66
CA ALA A 278 8.76 -8.30 -9.07
C ALA A 278 9.11 -9.19 -7.88
N MET A 279 8.14 -9.55 -7.03
CA MET A 279 8.37 -10.50 -5.94
C MET A 279 8.69 -11.91 -6.45
N ASN A 280 8.07 -12.35 -7.56
CA ASN A 280 8.43 -13.63 -8.21
C ASN A 280 9.86 -13.60 -8.73
N GLN A 281 10.23 -12.54 -9.46
CA GLN A 281 11.60 -12.36 -9.98
C GLN A 281 12.63 -12.30 -8.84
N LEU A 282 12.31 -11.63 -7.73
CA LEU A 282 13.18 -11.59 -6.55
C LEU A 282 13.40 -13.00 -5.98
N ALA A 283 12.35 -13.81 -5.87
CA ALA A 283 12.46 -15.19 -5.38
C ALA A 283 13.31 -16.06 -6.30
N GLU A 284 13.09 -15.97 -7.61
CA GLU A 284 13.88 -16.68 -8.63
C GLU A 284 15.37 -16.27 -8.56
N ARG A 285 15.66 -14.97 -8.42
CA ARG A 285 17.02 -14.45 -8.31
C ARG A 285 17.72 -14.95 -7.04
N ILE A 286 17.02 -14.99 -5.90
CA ILE A 286 17.54 -15.56 -4.64
C ILE A 286 17.81 -17.07 -4.77
N ALA A 287 16.88 -17.82 -5.38
CA ALA A 287 17.06 -19.25 -5.61
C ALA A 287 18.26 -19.53 -6.52
N HIS A 288 18.39 -18.77 -7.62
CA HIS A 288 19.51 -18.89 -8.52
C HIS A 288 20.84 -18.58 -7.83
N TRP A 289 20.93 -17.44 -7.15
CA TRP A 289 22.12 -17.05 -6.37
C TRP A 289 22.55 -18.11 -5.37
N ARG A 290 21.60 -18.76 -4.67
CA ARG A 290 21.88 -19.84 -3.72
C ARG A 290 22.46 -21.08 -4.40
N SER A 291 21.95 -21.45 -5.58
CA SER A 291 22.36 -22.64 -6.34
C SER A 291 23.78 -22.55 -6.96
N GLN A 292 24.26 -21.34 -7.27
CA GLN A 292 25.56 -21.14 -7.92
C GLN A 292 26.76 -21.57 -7.07
N GLY A 293 26.64 -21.60 -5.74
CA GLY A 293 27.74 -21.99 -4.84
C GLY A 293 27.94 -23.51 -4.70
N THR A 294 27.03 -24.33 -5.22
CA THR A 294 27.03 -25.79 -5.00
C THR A 294 27.79 -26.61 -6.05
N THR A 295 28.25 -26.00 -7.14
CA THR A 295 28.85 -26.73 -8.29
C THR A 295 30.37 -26.89 -8.23
N GLY A 296 31.02 -26.48 -7.14
CA GLY A 296 32.50 -26.47 -7.04
C GLY A 296 33.09 -27.02 -5.74
N ARG A 297 32.37 -27.88 -5.00
CA ARG A 297 32.91 -28.61 -3.85
C ARG A 297 32.78 -30.11 -4.03
#